data_AF-A0A835D556-F1
#
_entry.id   AF-A0A835D556-F1
#
_cell.length_a   1.000
_cell.length_b   1.000
_cell.length_c   1.000
_cell.angle_alpha   90.00
_cell.angle_beta   90.00
_cell.angle_gamma   90.00
#
_symmetry.space_group_name_H-M   'P 1'
#
loop_
_entity.id
_entity.type
_entity.pdbx_description
1 polymer ?
#
loop_
_entity_poly.entity_id
_entity_poly.type
_entity_poly.pdbx_seq_one_letter_code
_entity_poly.pdbx_strand_id
1 'polypeptide(L)'
;MFQSLFSSLPFFVGGYLLILVVRWYCYVICSQVHHGGAGTTAAGLKAACPTTIVPFFGDQPFWGERVHARGVGPAPIPIDEFSLQKLVDAIRFMLDPEVKKRAVELAKAMENEDGVTGAVKAFLKHLPRKKSQSEPEPAPSGLSSIRRCFGCA
;
A
#
# COMPACT_ATOMS: atom_id res chain seq x y z
N MET A 1 -2.24 -17.50 -16.53
CA MET A 1 -2.50 -16.04 -16.50
C MET A 1 -1.94 -15.38 -15.23
N PHE A 2 -0.72 -15.71 -14.78
CA PHE A 2 0.04 -14.96 -13.76
C PHE A 2 1.58 -15.05 -13.98
N GLN A 3 2.03 -15.73 -15.04
CA GLN A 3 3.43 -15.73 -15.51
C GLN A 3 3.75 -14.58 -16.48
N SER A 4 2.74 -13.83 -16.96
CA SER A 4 2.91 -12.78 -17.98
C SER A 4 2.99 -11.36 -17.42
N LEU A 5 2.94 -11.18 -16.10
CA LEU A 5 2.98 -9.85 -15.44
C LEU A 5 4.34 -9.50 -14.83
N PHE A 6 5.29 -10.44 -14.82
CA PHE A 6 6.67 -10.18 -14.36
C PHE A 6 7.69 -10.08 -15.51
N SER A 7 7.31 -10.38 -16.76
CA SER A 7 8.15 -10.11 -17.95
C SER A 7 8.09 -8.64 -18.41
N SER A 8 7.28 -7.82 -17.74
CA SER A 8 6.94 -6.46 -18.15
C SER A 8 6.93 -5.52 -16.95
N LEU A 9 7.91 -5.62 -16.05
CA LEU A 9 8.25 -4.52 -15.15
C LEU A 9 8.63 -3.32 -16.04
N PRO A 10 7.81 -2.27 -16.12
CA PRO A 10 8.26 -1.07 -16.78
C PRO A 10 9.36 -0.50 -15.89
N PHE A 11 10.57 -0.44 -16.41
CA PHE A 11 11.49 0.64 -16.07
C PHE A 11 10.72 1.94 -16.30
N PHE A 12 10.11 2.47 -15.24
CA PHE A 12 9.32 3.68 -15.34
C PHE A 12 10.31 4.86 -15.42
N VAL A 13 10.50 5.36 -16.64
CA VAL A 13 11.25 6.57 -16.93
C VAL A 13 10.31 7.76 -16.75
N GLY A 14 10.61 8.61 -15.77
CA GLY A 14 9.84 9.82 -15.45
C GLY A 14 10.40 10.57 -14.24
N GLY A 15 11.67 11.00 -14.32
CA GLY A 15 12.28 11.97 -13.41
C GLY A 15 13.12 11.39 -12.27
N TYR A 16 14.31 10.88 -12.59
CA TYR A 16 15.41 10.52 -11.66
C TYR A 16 15.12 9.36 -10.69
N LEU A 17 15.00 8.16 -11.26
CA LEU A 17 15.06 6.89 -10.55
C LEU A 17 16.51 6.37 -10.57
N LEU A 18 17.26 6.55 -9.49
CA LEU A 18 18.59 5.94 -9.35
C LEU A 18 18.47 4.58 -8.63
N ILE A 19 17.81 3.57 -9.23
CA ILE A 19 17.91 2.21 -8.68
C ILE A 19 19.33 1.70 -8.92
N LEU A 20 20.20 1.84 -7.92
CA LEU A 20 21.44 1.08 -7.87
C LEU A 20 21.12 -0.35 -7.43
N VAL A 21 20.82 -1.24 -8.37
CA VAL A 21 20.93 -2.69 -8.12
C VAL A 21 22.41 -3.03 -8.14
N VAL A 22 23.04 -3.15 -6.98
CA VAL A 22 24.45 -3.56 -6.89
C VAL A 22 24.55 -5.06 -7.23
N ARG A 23 24.69 -5.38 -8.52
CA ARG A 23 24.88 -6.75 -9.01
C ARG A 23 26.38 -7.08 -9.04
N TRP A 24 26.90 -7.70 -7.98
CA TRP A 24 28.25 -8.27 -8.00
C TRP A 24 28.19 -9.75 -8.40
N TYR A 25 29.04 -10.12 -9.37
CA TYR A 25 29.14 -11.47 -9.93
C TYR A 25 29.32 -12.51 -8.81
N CYS A 26 28.50 -13.57 -8.86
CA CYS A 26 28.48 -14.78 -8.04
C CYS A 26 27.67 -14.80 -6.72
N TYR A 27 27.15 -13.70 -6.19
CA TYR A 27 26.12 -13.72 -5.12
C TYR A 27 25.14 -12.55 -5.31
N VAL A 28 23.85 -12.81 -5.54
CA VAL A 28 22.86 -11.76 -5.77
C VAL A 28 22.50 -11.08 -4.45
N ILE A 29 23.25 -10.04 -4.08
CA ILE A 29 22.90 -9.15 -2.98
C ILE A 29 22.06 -8.01 -3.56
N CYS A 30 20.75 -7.98 -3.25
CA CYS A 30 19.89 -6.87 -3.64
C CYS A 30 19.89 -5.80 -2.54
N SER A 31 20.21 -4.56 -2.89
CA SER A 31 19.97 -3.35 -2.08
C SER A 31 19.52 -2.21 -2.99
N GLN A 32 18.85 -1.19 -2.46
CA GLN A 32 18.32 -0.09 -3.26
C GLN A 32 18.50 1.27 -2.58
N VAL A 33 18.70 2.30 -3.39
CA VAL A 33 18.71 3.70 -2.97
C VAL A 33 17.70 4.42 -3.86
N HIS A 34 16.75 5.15 -3.30
CA HIS A 34 15.80 5.93 -4.08
C HIS A 34 15.19 7.05 -3.24
N HIS A 35 14.35 7.88 -3.83
CA HIS A 35 13.81 9.05 -3.15
C HIS A 35 12.67 8.76 -2.16
N GLY A 36 12.17 7.53 -2.06
CA GLY A 36 11.12 7.16 -1.09
C GLY A 36 9.67 7.20 -1.56
N GLY A 37 9.37 7.18 -2.86
CA GLY A 37 7.98 7.05 -3.33
C GLY A 37 7.33 5.72 -2.87
N ALA A 38 6.08 5.78 -2.39
CA ALA A 38 5.35 4.65 -1.79
C ALA A 38 5.44 3.33 -2.57
N GLY A 39 5.21 3.40 -3.89
CA GLY A 39 5.22 2.24 -4.78
C GLY A 39 6.62 1.61 -4.91
N THR A 40 7.66 2.43 -5.07
CA THR A 40 9.05 1.97 -5.16
C THR A 40 9.51 1.37 -3.84
N THR A 41 9.18 2.02 -2.71
CA THR A 41 9.45 1.48 -1.37
C THR A 41 8.79 0.11 -1.21
N ALA A 42 7.49 0.01 -1.49
CA ALA A 42 6.75 -1.25 -1.35
C ALA A 42 7.29 -2.35 -2.27
N ALA A 43 7.62 -2.04 -3.53
CA ALA A 43 8.19 -3.00 -4.47
C ALA A 43 9.55 -3.53 -3.99
N GLY A 44 10.41 -2.64 -3.48
CA GLY A 44 11.71 -3.01 -2.94
C GLY A 44 11.64 -3.91 -1.71
N LEU A 45 10.77 -3.56 -0.78
CA LEU A 45 10.55 -4.34 0.44
C LEU A 45 9.94 -5.71 0.10
N LYS A 46 9.01 -5.80 -0.86
CA LYS A 46 8.49 -7.09 -1.36
C LYS A 46 9.56 -7.96 -2.01
N ALA A 47 10.54 -7.36 -2.68
CA ALA A 47 11.70 -8.07 -3.23
C ALA A 47 12.76 -8.43 -2.17
N ALA A 48 12.46 -8.19 -0.89
CA ALA A 48 13.37 -8.38 0.24
C ALA A 48 14.70 -7.63 0.08
N CYS A 49 14.69 -6.46 -0.56
CA CYS A 49 15.88 -5.64 -0.77
C CYS A 49 16.00 -4.58 0.35
N PRO A 50 17.03 -4.63 1.20
CA PRO A 50 17.39 -3.50 2.05
C PRO A 50 17.41 -2.19 1.25
N THR A 51 16.87 -1.13 1.83
CA THR A 51 16.53 0.09 1.09
C THR A 51 16.98 1.33 1.87
N THR A 52 17.61 2.29 1.19
CA THR A 52 17.89 3.64 1.72
C THR A 52 17.05 4.66 0.97
N ILE A 53 16.46 5.60 1.72
CA ILE A 53 15.61 6.64 1.17
C ILE A 53 16.30 8.01 1.27
N VAL A 54 16.31 8.75 0.16
CA VAL A 54 16.83 10.11 0.04
C VAL A 54 15.65 11.06 -0.26
N PRO A 55 14.90 11.49 0.77
CA PRO A 55 13.65 12.22 0.55
C PRO A 55 13.91 13.66 0.13
N PHE A 56 12.99 14.20 -0.67
CA PHE A 56 12.98 15.60 -1.10
C PHE A 56 11.61 16.29 -0.97
N PHE A 57 10.48 15.60 -1.17
CA PHE A 57 9.15 16.17 -0.87
C PHE A 57 8.07 15.11 -0.56
N GLY A 58 6.91 15.58 -0.08
CA GLY A 58 5.69 14.76 -0.01
C GLY A 58 5.74 13.70 1.08
N ASP A 59 5.33 12.48 0.74
CA ASP A 59 5.27 11.34 1.66
C ASP A 59 6.60 10.59 1.81
N GLN A 60 7.65 11.04 1.12
CA GLN A 60 8.95 10.39 1.10
C GLN A 60 9.65 10.31 2.47
N PRO A 61 9.67 11.36 3.31
CA PRO A 61 10.24 11.27 4.66
C PRO A 61 9.54 10.21 5.51
N PHE A 62 8.21 10.11 5.38
CA PHE A 62 7.43 9.10 6.07
C PHE A 62 7.90 7.69 5.67
N TRP A 63 8.03 7.40 4.37
CA TRP A 63 8.53 6.09 3.95
C TRP A 63 9.96 5.81 4.40
N GLY A 64 10.83 6.83 4.39
CA GLY A 64 12.17 6.78 4.95
C GLY A 64 12.17 6.35 6.42
N GLU A 65 11.32 6.98 7.23
CA GLU A 65 11.15 6.64 8.63
C GLU A 65 10.58 5.23 8.82
N ARG A 66 9.61 4.80 8.02
CA ARG A 66 9.06 3.43 8.09
C ARG A 66 10.11 2.36 7.77
N VAL A 67 10.95 2.61 6.77
CA VAL A 67 12.07 1.73 6.41
C VAL A 67 13.07 1.64 7.56
N HIS A 68 13.46 2.78 8.12
CA HIS A 68 14.39 2.84 9.25
C HIS A 68 13.84 2.16 10.51
N ALA A 69 12.60 2.47 10.89
CA ALA A 69 11.94 1.91 12.08
C ALA A 69 11.76 0.39 12.01
N ARG A 70 11.65 -0.17 10.81
CA ARG A 70 11.61 -1.63 10.58
C ARG A 70 13.01 -2.27 10.53
N GLY A 71 14.07 -1.46 10.58
CA GLY A 71 15.46 -1.92 10.55
C GLY A 71 15.89 -2.51 9.21
N VAL A 72 15.14 -2.24 8.13
CA VAL A 72 15.41 -2.74 6.76
C VAL A 72 16.16 -1.71 5.90
N GLY A 73 16.62 -0.64 6.53
CA GLY A 73 17.42 0.42 5.96
C GLY A 73 17.96 1.35 7.05
N PRO A 74 18.98 2.16 6.73
CA PRO A 74 19.49 3.19 7.62
C PRO A 74 18.46 4.33 7.78
N ALA A 75 18.77 5.30 8.62
CA ALA A 75 18.00 6.54 8.68
C ALA A 75 17.96 7.20 7.28
N PRO A 76 16.83 7.82 6.87
CA PRO A 76 16.76 8.52 5.60
C PRO A 76 17.80 9.63 5.54
N ILE A 77 18.32 9.89 4.34
CA ILE A 77 19.33 10.93 4.10
C ILE A 77 18.61 12.10 3.41
N PRO A 78 18.22 13.17 4.13
CA PRO A 78 17.64 14.35 3.50
C PRO A 78 18.50 14.84 2.33
N ILE A 79 17.87 15.24 1.22
CA ILE A 79 18.59 15.58 -0.02
C ILE A 79 19.59 16.73 0.15
N ASP A 80 19.29 17.69 1.03
CA ASP A 80 20.12 18.83 1.41
C ASP A 80 21.36 18.43 2.24
N GLU A 81 21.29 17.28 2.92
CA GLU A 81 22.41 16.72 3.67
C GLU A 81 23.10 15.54 2.95
N PHE A 82 22.72 15.26 1.70
CA PHE A 82 23.24 14.11 0.96
C PHE A 82 24.74 14.29 0.68
N SER A 83 25.51 13.23 0.93
CA SER A 83 26.94 13.20 0.65
C SER A 83 27.40 11.80 0.29
N LEU A 84 28.55 11.70 -0.38
CA LEU A 84 29.17 10.41 -0.70
C LEU A 84 29.39 9.57 0.57
N GLN A 85 29.85 10.18 1.66
CA GLN A 85 30.12 9.47 2.91
C GLN A 85 28.83 8.85 3.48
N LYS A 86 27.74 9.63 3.55
CA LYS A 86 26.44 9.11 4.00
C LYS A 86 25.91 7.99 3.11
N LEU A 87 26.08 8.10 1.79
CA LEU A 87 25.70 7.04 0.85
C LEU A 87 26.52 5.75 1.10
N VAL A 88 27.83 5.87 1.29
CA VAL A 88 28.70 4.73 1.58
C VAL A 88 28.30 4.05 2.89
N ASP A 89 28.03 4.83 3.94
CA ASP A 89 27.62 4.28 5.24
C ASP A 89 26.24 3.62 5.18
N ALA A 90 25.32 4.19 4.40
CA ALA A 90 24.03 3.59 4.11
C ALA A 90 24.16 2.25 3.36
N ILE A 91 25.04 2.17 2.35
CA ILE A 91 25.31 0.92 1.64
C ILE A 91 25.94 -0.11 2.58
N ARG A 92 26.91 0.27 3.41
CA ARG A 92 27.52 -0.63 4.40
C ARG A 92 26.49 -1.19 5.37
N PHE A 93 25.58 -0.35 5.87
CA PHE A 93 24.45 -0.80 6.69
C PHE A 93 23.61 -1.84 5.95
N MET A 94 23.22 -1.56 4.70
CA MET A 94 22.38 -2.47 3.89
C MET A 94 23.06 -3.79 3.52
N LEU A 95 24.40 -3.86 3.55
CA LEU A 95 25.17 -5.08 3.32
C LEU A 95 25.25 -5.98 4.56
N ASP A 96 24.84 -5.52 5.74
CA ASP A 96 24.77 -6.33 6.95
C ASP A 96 23.78 -7.50 6.77
N PRO A 97 24.20 -8.77 6.98
CA PRO A 97 23.33 -9.94 6.89
C PRO A 97 22.07 -9.86 7.76
N GLU A 98 22.13 -9.20 8.93
CA GLU A 98 20.97 -9.04 9.81
C GLU A 98 19.93 -8.08 9.22
N VAL A 99 20.36 -7.04 8.48
CA VAL A 99 19.45 -6.16 7.75
C VAL A 99 18.76 -6.94 6.63
N LYS A 100 19.51 -7.79 5.91
CA LYS A 100 18.94 -8.67 4.87
C LYS A 100 17.93 -9.65 5.45
N LYS A 101 18.22 -10.26 6.61
CA LYS A 101 17.30 -11.16 7.30
C LYS A 101 15.98 -10.47 7.64
N ARG A 102 16.03 -9.26 8.22
CA ARG A 102 14.82 -8.46 8.52
C ARG A 102 14.04 -8.10 7.24
N ALA A 103 14.74 -7.78 6.15
CA ALA A 103 14.08 -7.50 4.87
C ALA A 103 13.33 -8.74 4.32
N VAL A 104 13.91 -9.94 4.47
CA VAL A 104 13.25 -11.20 4.10
C VAL A 104 12.03 -11.49 4.99
N GLU A 105 12.15 -11.28 6.30
CA GLU A 105 11.03 -11.44 7.24
C GLU A 105 9.88 -10.48 6.91
N LEU A 106 10.19 -9.22 6.63
CA LEU A 106 9.20 -8.22 6.23
C LEU A 106 8.55 -8.57 4.89
N ALA A 107 9.32 -9.01 3.89
CA ALA A 107 8.78 -9.43 2.60
C ALA A 107 7.76 -10.56 2.75
N LYS A 108 8.09 -11.58 3.57
CA LYS A 108 7.16 -12.69 3.90
C LYS A 108 5.91 -12.21 4.61
N ALA A 109 6.03 -11.25 5.53
CA ALA A 109 4.85 -10.66 6.18
C ALA A 109 3.94 -9.95 5.16
N MET A 110 4.53 -9.17 4.25
CA MET A 110 3.80 -8.46 3.18
C MET A 110 3.15 -9.42 2.16
N GLU A 111 3.74 -10.59 1.91
CA GLU A 111 3.17 -11.62 1.02
C GLU A 111 1.87 -12.21 1.59
N ASN A 112 1.76 -12.29 2.91
CA ASN A 112 0.57 -12.78 3.60
C ASN A 112 -0.55 -11.73 3.74
N GLU A 113 -0.33 -10.50 3.27
CA GLU A 113 -1.32 -9.42 3.33
C GLU A 113 -2.14 -9.31 2.03
N ASP A 114 -3.47 -9.31 2.14
CA ASP A 114 -4.36 -8.91 1.05
C ASP A 114 -4.84 -7.47 1.27
N GLY A 115 -4.05 -6.54 0.74
CA GLY A 115 -4.34 -5.11 0.83
C GLY A 115 -5.61 -4.70 0.07
N VAL A 116 -5.98 -5.40 -1.01
CA VAL A 116 -7.17 -5.07 -1.81
C VAL A 116 -8.42 -5.42 -1.03
N THR A 117 -8.52 -6.65 -0.52
CA THR A 117 -9.65 -7.07 0.32
C THR A 117 -9.72 -6.23 1.59
N GLY A 118 -8.56 -5.91 2.21
CA GLY A 118 -8.49 -5.01 3.35
C GLY A 118 -9.07 -3.62 3.05
N ALA A 119 -8.68 -3.03 1.92
CA ALA A 119 -9.19 -1.73 1.47
C ALA A 119 -10.69 -1.76 1.19
N VAL A 120 -11.20 -2.79 0.49
CA VAL A 120 -12.63 -2.94 0.22
C VAL A 120 -13.43 -3.05 1.52
N LYS A 121 -12.98 -3.90 2.46
CA LYS A 121 -13.63 -4.04 3.78
C LYS A 121 -13.62 -2.71 4.55
N ALA A 122 -12.50 -2.01 4.56
CA ALA A 122 -12.38 -0.72 5.22
C ALA A 122 -13.31 0.32 4.57
N PHE A 123 -13.39 0.38 3.25
CA PHE A 123 -14.28 1.27 2.52
C PHE A 123 -15.75 0.99 2.85
N LEU A 124 -16.19 -0.26 2.71
CA LEU A 124 -17.57 -0.66 2.98
C LEU A 124 -17.99 -0.44 4.44
N LYS A 125 -17.06 -0.58 5.39
CA LYS A 125 -17.31 -0.28 6.80
C LYS A 125 -17.69 1.19 7.05
N HIS A 126 -17.13 2.12 6.28
CA HIS A 126 -17.36 3.55 6.46
C HIS A 126 -18.40 4.12 5.49
N LEU A 127 -18.95 3.31 4.58
CA LEU A 127 -20.00 3.74 3.67
C LEU A 127 -21.35 3.79 4.43
N PRO A 128 -22.04 4.94 4.46
CA PRO A 128 -23.31 5.05 5.17
C PRO A 128 -24.36 4.12 4.55
N ARG A 129 -24.95 3.23 5.36
CA ARG A 129 -26.05 2.37 4.92
C ARG A 129 -27.27 3.22 4.59
N LYS A 130 -27.74 3.16 3.35
CA LYS A 130 -29.06 3.69 2.99
C LYS A 130 -30.10 2.87 3.75
N LYS A 131 -30.89 3.49 4.65
CA LYS A 131 -32.08 2.85 5.20
C LYS A 131 -32.96 2.47 4.00
N SER A 132 -33.16 1.18 3.76
CA SER A 132 -34.23 0.74 2.88
C SER A 132 -35.52 1.33 3.42
N GLN A 133 -36.23 2.10 2.61
CA GLN A 133 -37.60 2.48 2.94
C GLN A 133 -38.35 1.18 3.23
N SER A 134 -38.97 1.11 4.41
CA SER A 134 -39.93 0.08 4.74
C SER A 134 -40.94 -0.05 3.60
N GLU A 135 -41.25 -1.29 3.20
CA GLU A 135 -42.34 -1.58 2.29
C GLU A 135 -43.58 -0.76 2.67
N PRO A 136 -44.28 -0.11 1.72
CA PRO A 136 -45.55 0.52 2.04
C PRO A 136 -46.52 -0.56 2.54
N GLU A 137 -47.14 -0.31 3.70
CA GLU A 137 -48.17 -1.18 4.26
C GLU A 137 -49.21 -1.57 3.20
N PRO A 138 -49.71 -2.82 3.21
CA PRO A 138 -50.76 -3.24 2.29
C PRO A 138 -51.99 -2.36 2.51
N ALA A 139 -52.48 -1.74 1.43
CA ALA A 139 -53.67 -0.90 1.46
C ALA A 139 -54.88 -1.66 2.03
N PRO A 140 -55.75 -1.02 2.84
CA PRO A 140 -56.92 -1.68 3.38
C PRO A 140 -57.87 -2.06 2.24
N SER A 141 -58.06 -3.37 2.06
CA SER A 141 -59.11 -3.96 1.25
C SER A 141 -60.46 -3.75 1.94
N GLY A 142 -61.34 -2.94 1.37
CA GLY A 142 -62.69 -2.74 1.92
C GLY A 142 -63.59 -1.87 1.06
N LEU A 143 -64.08 -2.42 -0.05
CA LEU A 143 -65.23 -1.88 -0.78
C LEU A 143 -66.53 -2.35 -0.11
N SER A 144 -67.49 -1.43 -0.05
CA SER A 144 -68.94 -1.61 0.16
C SER A 144 -69.50 -1.66 1.61
N SER A 145 -70.18 -0.58 1.98
CA SER A 145 -71.47 -0.71 2.67
C SER A 145 -72.42 0.40 2.18
N ILE A 146 -73.32 0.01 1.29
CA ILE A 146 -74.50 0.78 0.87
C ILE A 146 -75.38 0.97 2.10
N ARG A 147 -75.52 2.22 2.59
CA ARG A 147 -76.59 2.55 3.53
C ARG A 147 -77.90 2.76 2.77
N ARG A 148 -78.77 1.74 2.80
CA ARG A 148 -80.22 1.91 2.65
C ARG A 148 -80.73 2.69 3.87
N CYS A 149 -81.23 3.90 3.67
CA CYS A 149 -82.13 4.54 4.62
C CYS A 149 -83.57 4.21 4.18
N PHE A 150 -84.25 3.37 4.96
CA PHE A 150 -85.70 3.19 4.88
C PHE A 150 -86.41 4.34 5.63
N GLY A 151 -87.38 4.94 4.94
CA GLY A 151 -88.66 5.52 5.39
C GLY A 151 -88.79 6.24 6.75
N CYS A 152 -89.30 7.48 6.68
CA CYS A 152 -90.26 8.04 7.64
C CYS A 152 -91.18 9.05 6.93
N ALA A 153 -92.47 9.00 7.34
CA ALA A 153 -93.66 9.77 6.96
C ALA A 153 -94.31 9.48 5.60
#